data_AF-A0A5C7LKY9-F1
#
_entry.id   AF-A0A5C7LKY9-F1
#
_cell.length_a   1.000
_cell.length_b   1.000
_cell.length_c   1.000
_cell.angle_alpha   90.00
_cell.angle_beta   90.00
_cell.angle_gamma   90.00
#
_symmetry.space_group_name_H-M   'P 1'
#
loop_
_entity.id
_entity.type
_entity.pdbx_description
1 polymer ?
#
loop_
_entity_poly.entity_id
_entity_poly.type
_entity_poly.pdbx_seq_one_letter_code
_entity_poly.pdbx_strand_id
1 'polypeptide(L)'
;MKERRRFTESEKKLIESTLRRDPPLTVPEAGRLCKKLGEQFDRNPSTVMMFAQRRSWIPYAPKQTIKEEHIEAIRKGVEEGKSWAELSKLTGFHPQTCQSVAKKYGIIDGKARPHVWNHDVCRRCAIRKHWPGARYLCTGISK
;
A
#
# COMPACT_ATOMS: atom_id res chain seq x y z
N MET A 1 -3.06 6.15 -20.41
CA MET A 1 -3.14 4.96 -19.53
C MET A 1 -4.10 3.97 -20.20
N LYS A 2 -3.66 2.75 -20.57
CA LYS A 2 -4.52 1.77 -21.28
C LYS A 2 -5.78 1.51 -20.45
N GLU A 3 -6.94 1.65 -21.08
CA GLU A 3 -8.27 1.52 -20.51
C GLU A 3 -8.47 0.13 -19.85
N ARG A 4 -9.12 0.06 -18.67
CA ARG A 4 -9.40 -1.21 -17.97
C ARG A 4 -10.52 -1.99 -18.68
N ARG A 5 -10.23 -2.59 -19.83
CA ARG A 5 -11.17 -3.47 -20.54
C ARG A 5 -11.54 -4.67 -19.65
N ARG A 6 -12.81 -5.07 -19.60
CA ARG A 6 -13.24 -6.31 -18.91
C ARG A 6 -12.62 -7.54 -19.59
N PHE A 7 -12.37 -8.61 -18.85
CA PHE A 7 -12.01 -9.90 -19.45
C PHE A 7 -13.18 -10.42 -20.30
N THR A 8 -12.89 -10.79 -21.54
CA THR A 8 -13.78 -11.52 -22.44
C THR A 8 -14.00 -12.94 -21.91
N GLU A 9 -15.06 -13.60 -22.37
CA GLU A 9 -15.37 -14.95 -21.91
C GLU A 9 -14.28 -15.97 -22.27
N SER A 10 -13.65 -15.82 -23.44
CA SER A 10 -12.53 -16.63 -23.88
C SER A 10 -11.30 -16.48 -22.96
N GLU A 11 -10.96 -15.24 -22.58
CA GLU A 11 -9.86 -14.97 -21.65
C GLU A 11 -10.14 -15.60 -20.27
N LYS A 12 -11.37 -15.46 -19.76
CA LYS A 12 -11.75 -16.06 -18.47
C LYS A 12 -11.61 -17.58 -18.49
N LYS A 13 -12.12 -18.25 -19.54
CA LYS A 13 -12.02 -19.71 -19.69
C LYS A 13 -10.57 -20.18 -19.77
N LEU A 14 -9.70 -19.43 -20.46
CA LEU A 14 -8.29 -19.80 -20.58
C LEU A 14 -7.53 -19.59 -19.26
N ILE A 15 -7.81 -18.51 -18.52
CA ILE A 15 -7.25 -18.30 -17.18
C ILE A 15 -7.71 -19.42 -16.24
N GLU A 16 -9.00 -19.77 -16.27
CA GLU A 16 -9.55 -20.84 -15.44
C GLU A 16 -8.91 -22.20 -15.75
N SER A 17 -8.86 -22.58 -17.03
CA SER A 17 -8.31 -23.88 -17.43
C SER A 17 -6.82 -23.99 -17.09
N THR A 18 -6.06 -22.91 -17.26
CA THR A 18 -4.63 -22.88 -16.94
C THR A 18 -4.39 -23.04 -15.45
N LEU A 19 -5.12 -22.29 -14.61
CA LEU A 19 -4.96 -22.34 -13.16
C LEU A 19 -5.53 -23.60 -12.52
N ARG A 20 -6.53 -24.24 -13.13
CA ARG A 20 -7.01 -25.56 -12.68
C ARG A 20 -6.05 -26.69 -13.07
N ARG A 21 -5.38 -26.59 -14.23
CA ARG A 21 -4.42 -27.60 -14.70
C ARG A 21 -3.10 -27.54 -13.93
N ASP A 22 -2.65 -26.33 -13.62
CA ASP A 22 -1.42 -26.07 -12.88
C ASP A 22 -1.71 -25.15 -11.70
N PRO A 23 -2.31 -25.67 -10.61
CA PRO A 23 -2.70 -24.87 -9.46
C PRO A 23 -1.47 -24.39 -8.71
N PRO A 24 -1.20 -23.07 -8.70
CA PRO A 24 -0.04 -22.56 -7.98
C PRO A 24 -0.25 -22.72 -6.47
N LEU A 25 0.68 -23.40 -5.82
CA LEU A 25 0.66 -23.62 -4.37
C LEU A 25 1.14 -22.38 -3.63
N THR A 26 1.93 -21.54 -4.29
CA THR A 26 2.52 -20.33 -3.70
C THR A 26 2.20 -19.06 -4.51
N VAL A 27 2.25 -17.92 -3.83
CA VAL A 27 2.04 -16.59 -4.43
C VAL A 27 3.07 -16.28 -5.54
N PRO A 28 4.37 -16.60 -5.40
CA PRO A 28 5.33 -16.40 -6.48
C PRO A 28 5.04 -17.27 -7.71
N GLU A 29 4.62 -18.52 -7.52
CA GLU A 29 4.18 -19.39 -8.61
C GLU A 29 2.96 -18.83 -9.33
N ALA A 30 1.96 -18.38 -8.56
CA ALA A 30 0.78 -17.73 -9.10
C ALA A 30 1.15 -16.46 -9.88
N GLY A 31 2.11 -15.68 -9.39
CA GLY A 31 2.65 -14.51 -10.07
C GLY A 31 3.30 -14.85 -11.42
N ARG A 32 4.09 -15.94 -11.48
CA ARG A 32 4.71 -16.41 -12.73
C ARG A 32 3.64 -16.85 -13.76
N LEU A 33 2.62 -17.60 -13.33
CA LEU A 33 1.52 -18.02 -14.20
C LEU A 33 0.70 -16.83 -14.68
N CYS A 34 0.36 -15.89 -13.79
CA CYS A 34 -0.37 -14.67 -14.15
C CYS A 34 0.44 -13.75 -15.06
N LYS A 35 1.77 -13.77 -14.99
CA LYS A 35 2.64 -13.04 -15.91
C LYS A 35 2.53 -13.59 -17.33
N LYS A 36 2.66 -14.91 -17.50
CA LYS A 36 2.49 -15.57 -18.80
C LYS A 36 1.11 -15.32 -19.41
N LEU A 37 0.06 -15.44 -18.60
CA LEU A 37 -1.31 -15.15 -19.01
C LEU A 37 -1.50 -13.67 -19.37
N GLY A 38 -0.91 -12.75 -18.60
CA GLY A 38 -0.92 -11.32 -18.91
C GLY A 38 -0.29 -11.00 -20.25
N GLU A 39 0.89 -11.56 -20.54
CA GLU A 39 1.58 -11.42 -21.82
C GLU A 39 0.73 -11.97 -22.99
N GLN A 40 0.08 -13.12 -22.80
CA GLN A 40 -0.78 -13.73 -23.83
C GLN A 40 -2.02 -12.89 -24.16
N PHE A 41 -2.52 -12.08 -23.23
CA PHE A 41 -3.72 -11.25 -23.43
C PHE A 41 -3.41 -9.76 -23.67
N ASP A 42 -2.14 -9.35 -23.79
CA ASP A 42 -1.70 -7.94 -23.71
C ASP A 42 -2.30 -7.21 -22.48
N ARG A 43 -2.29 -7.88 -21.33
CA ARG A 43 -2.82 -7.37 -20.06
C ARG A 43 -1.74 -7.27 -18.99
N ASN A 44 -1.95 -6.32 -18.08
CA ASN A 44 -1.13 -6.21 -16.89
C ASN A 44 -1.27 -7.49 -16.01
N PRO A 45 -0.18 -8.19 -15.70
CA PRO A 45 -0.18 -9.40 -14.87
C PRO A 45 -0.89 -9.23 -13.52
N SER A 46 -0.78 -8.05 -12.89
CA SER A 46 -1.46 -7.76 -11.62
C SER A 46 -2.99 -7.79 -11.76
N THR A 47 -3.52 -7.45 -12.94
CA THR A 47 -4.97 -7.52 -13.23
C THR A 47 -5.44 -8.96 -13.34
N VAL A 48 -4.64 -9.83 -13.97
CA VAL A 48 -4.90 -11.27 -14.07
C VAL A 48 -4.83 -11.92 -12.68
N MET A 49 -3.81 -11.59 -11.89
CA MET A 49 -3.64 -12.09 -10.53
C MET A 49 -4.80 -11.68 -9.61
N MET A 50 -5.22 -10.41 -9.65
CA MET A 50 -6.40 -9.96 -8.90
C MET A 50 -7.68 -10.69 -9.32
N PHE A 51 -7.86 -10.94 -10.62
CA PHE A 51 -9.02 -11.67 -11.13
C PHE A 51 -9.03 -13.11 -10.63
N ALA A 52 -7.90 -13.80 -10.70
CA ALA A 52 -7.73 -15.17 -10.22
C ALA A 52 -7.93 -15.28 -8.69
N GLN A 53 -7.43 -14.32 -7.90
CA GLN A 53 -7.64 -14.26 -6.45
C GLN A 53 -9.12 -14.06 -6.09
N ARG A 54 -9.84 -13.16 -6.78
CA ARG A 54 -11.27 -12.92 -6.55
C ARG A 54 -12.13 -14.15 -6.82
N ARG A 55 -11.68 -15.05 -7.70
CA ARG A 55 -12.33 -16.33 -8.01
C ARG A 55 -11.81 -17.49 -7.15
N SER A 56 -10.91 -17.21 -6.20
CA SER A 56 -10.28 -18.19 -5.31
C SER A 56 -9.53 -19.30 -6.05
N TRP A 57 -9.07 -19.05 -7.28
CA TRP A 57 -8.28 -20.02 -8.06
C TRP A 57 -6.80 -20.05 -7.68
N ILE A 58 -6.32 -18.98 -7.04
CA ILE A 58 -4.97 -18.89 -6.51
C ILE A 58 -5.04 -18.39 -5.06
N PRO A 59 -4.09 -18.81 -4.21
CA PRO A 59 -4.04 -18.32 -2.84
C PRO A 59 -3.91 -16.79 -2.84
N TYR A 60 -4.66 -16.15 -1.94
CA TYR A 60 -4.35 -14.77 -1.58
C TYR A 60 -2.92 -14.75 -1.07
N ALA A 61 -2.16 -13.73 -1.45
CA ALA A 61 -0.96 -13.44 -0.69
C ALA A 61 -1.38 -13.34 0.78
N PRO A 62 -0.76 -14.12 1.69
CA PRO A 62 -1.10 -13.99 3.10
C PRO A 62 -1.02 -12.51 3.40
N LYS A 63 -2.12 -11.93 3.91
CA LYS A 63 -2.08 -10.56 4.40
C LYS A 63 -1.02 -10.58 5.48
N GLN A 64 0.19 -10.14 5.15
CA GLN A 64 1.26 -10.07 6.13
C GLN A 64 0.73 -9.19 7.24
N THR A 65 0.59 -9.77 8.42
CA THR A 65 0.15 -9.05 9.61
C THR A 65 1.21 -7.99 9.88
N ILE A 66 0.83 -6.72 9.77
CA ILE A 66 1.73 -5.61 10.07
C ILE A 66 1.95 -5.61 11.58
N LYS A 67 3.11 -6.13 11.99
CA LYS A 67 3.62 -6.00 13.36
C LYS A 67 4.25 -4.64 13.62
N GLU A 68 4.37 -4.26 14.88
CA GLU A 68 5.03 -3.01 15.32
C GLU A 68 6.47 -2.89 14.81
N GLU A 69 7.22 -3.99 14.78
CA GLU A 69 8.59 -4.04 14.25
C GLU A 69 8.69 -3.52 12.81
N HIS A 70 7.71 -3.84 11.96
CA HIS A 70 7.71 -3.36 10.57
C HIS A 70 7.39 -1.86 10.49
N ILE A 71 6.55 -1.36 11.40
CA ILE A 71 6.19 0.07 11.46
C ILE A 71 7.44 0.86 11.89
N GLU A 72 8.16 0.38 12.89
CA GLU A 72 9.39 1.01 13.39
C GLU A 72 10.51 0.96 12.35
N ALA A 73 10.66 -0.15 11.63
CA ALA A 73 11.62 -0.26 10.52
C ALA A 73 11.31 0.73 9.39
N ILE A 74 10.02 0.92 9.06
CA ILE A 74 9.59 1.91 8.07
C ILE A 74 9.83 3.34 8.58
N ARG A 75 9.54 3.62 9.87
CA ARG A 75 9.77 4.94 10.48
C ARG A 75 11.25 5.32 10.40
N LYS A 76 12.14 4.49 10.92
CA LYS A 76 13.59 4.73 10.89
C LYS A 76 14.12 4.89 9.48
N GLY A 77 13.71 4.00 8.56
CA GLY A 77 14.19 4.10 7.19
C GLY A 77 13.68 5.34 6.45
N VAL A 78 12.48 5.85 6.77
CA VAL A 78 12.01 7.14 6.24
C VAL A 78 12.83 8.31 6.81
N GLU A 79 13.12 8.31 8.12
CA GLU A 79 13.98 9.33 8.77
C GLU A 79 15.40 9.34 8.19
N GLU A 80 15.93 8.16 7.83
CA GLU A 80 17.23 7.98 7.17
C GLU A 80 17.21 8.30 5.66
N GLY A 81 16.06 8.65 5.09
CA GLY A 81 15.92 8.97 3.66
C GLY A 81 15.99 7.76 2.72
N LYS A 82 15.78 6.53 3.22
CA LYS A 82 15.78 5.32 2.40
C LYS A 82 14.61 5.31 1.42
N SER A 83 14.85 4.76 0.23
CA SER A 83 13.81 4.58 -0.78
C SER A 83 12.82 3.47 -0.39
N TRP A 84 11.61 3.50 -0.97
CA TRP A 84 10.61 2.44 -0.75
C TRP A 84 11.08 1.05 -1.21
N ALA A 85 11.99 0.99 -2.17
CA ALA A 85 12.60 -0.26 -2.63
C ALA A 85 13.56 -0.84 -1.58
N GLU A 86 14.27 0.01 -0.85
CA GLU A 86 15.14 -0.41 0.26
C GLU A 86 14.32 -0.83 1.48
N LEU A 87 13.29 -0.07 1.83
CA LEU A 87 12.32 -0.42 2.88
C LEU A 87 11.61 -1.75 2.60
N SER A 88 11.33 -2.04 1.32
CA SER A 88 10.74 -3.31 0.89
C SER A 88 11.65 -4.51 1.19
N LYS A 89 12.96 -4.37 0.98
CA LYS A 89 13.93 -5.42 1.33
C LYS A 89 14.02 -5.64 2.84
N LEU A 90 13.93 -4.57 3.64
CA LEU A 90 14.05 -4.63 5.10
C LEU A 90 12.82 -5.26 5.77
N THR A 91 11.62 -4.95 5.27
CA THR A 91 10.36 -5.41 5.87
C THR A 91 9.78 -6.66 5.21
N GLY A 92 10.30 -7.05 4.05
CA GLY A 92 9.70 -8.10 3.22
C GLY A 92 8.34 -7.70 2.62
N PHE A 93 7.94 -6.43 2.75
CA PHE A 93 6.70 -5.90 2.18
C PHE A 93 6.96 -5.33 0.79
N HIS A 94 5.93 -5.32 -0.06
CA HIS A 94 6.00 -4.61 -1.34
C HIS A 94 6.18 -3.09 -1.11
N PRO A 95 6.92 -2.34 -1.96
CA PRO A 95 7.17 -0.91 -1.76
C PRO A 95 5.88 -0.07 -1.55
N GLN A 96 4.81 -0.39 -2.30
CA GLN A 96 3.50 0.25 -2.13
C GLN A 96 2.85 -0.06 -0.77
N THR A 97 3.08 -1.25 -0.23
CA THR A 97 2.64 -1.63 1.12
C THR A 97 3.42 -0.82 2.14
N CYS A 98 4.75 -0.70 2.02
CA CYS A 98 5.57 0.16 2.88
C CYS A 98 5.05 1.61 2.89
N GLN A 99 4.77 2.16 1.72
CA GLN A 99 4.21 3.51 1.58
C GLN A 99 2.81 3.63 2.19
N SER A 100 1.96 2.61 2.04
CA SER A 100 0.61 2.59 2.61
C SER A 100 0.65 2.49 4.14
N VAL A 101 1.56 1.69 4.69
CA VAL A 101 1.83 1.63 6.14
C VAL A 101 2.33 2.98 6.63
N ALA A 102 3.31 3.57 5.95
CA ALA A 102 3.85 4.87 6.30
C ALA A 102 2.76 5.96 6.36
N LYS A 103 1.82 5.98 5.40
CA LYS A 103 0.66 6.89 5.43
C LYS A 103 -0.33 6.55 6.55
N LYS A 104 -0.65 5.27 6.72
CA LYS A 104 -1.64 4.81 7.71
C LYS A 104 -1.23 5.14 9.14
N TYR A 105 0.07 5.07 9.43
CA TYR A 105 0.63 5.32 10.76
C TYR A 105 1.25 6.72 10.91
N GLY A 106 0.99 7.63 9.97
CA GLY A 106 1.44 9.03 10.06
C GLY A 106 2.97 9.22 9.99
N ILE A 107 3.70 8.26 9.43
CA ILE A 107 5.16 8.35 9.21
C ILE A 107 5.46 9.29 8.04
N ILE A 108 4.62 9.27 7.00
CA ILE A 108 4.68 10.24 5.90
C ILE A 108 3.34 10.95 5.74
N ASP A 109 3.40 12.24 5.46
CA ASP A 109 2.22 13.07 5.30
C ASP A 109 1.57 12.82 3.92
N GLY A 110 0.44 12.13 3.94
CA GLY A 110 -0.49 12.04 2.82
C GLY A 110 -1.74 12.85 3.13
N LYS A 111 -1.60 14.16 3.34
CA LYS A 111 -2.59 15.07 3.95
C LYS A 111 -2.82 14.78 5.43
N ALA A 112 -2.40 15.72 6.28
CA ALA A 112 -2.78 15.82 7.68
C ALA A 112 -4.26 15.43 7.88
N ARG A 113 -4.50 14.35 8.63
CA ARG A 113 -5.81 14.11 9.25
C ARG A 113 -5.72 14.50 10.72
N PRO A 114 -6.66 15.31 11.23
CA PRO A 114 -6.59 15.90 12.54
C PRO A 114 -7.13 14.94 13.58
N HIS A 115 -6.39 13.89 13.94
CA HIS A 115 -6.73 13.15 15.16
C HIS A 115 -5.46 12.82 15.92
N VAL A 116 -5.38 13.43 17.10
CA VAL A 116 -4.34 13.30 18.13
C VAL A 116 -3.06 14.09 17.84
N TRP A 117 -3.14 15.41 18.03
CA TRP A 117 -1.95 16.18 18.40
C TRP A 117 -1.82 16.17 19.92
N ASN A 118 -0.72 15.57 20.38
CA ASN A 118 -0.24 15.64 21.74
C ASN A 118 -0.17 17.11 22.19
N HIS A 119 -0.72 17.38 23.37
CA HIS A 119 -0.80 18.69 24.03
C HIS A 119 0.57 19.38 24.24
N ASP A 120 1.69 18.67 24.03
CA ASP A 120 3.04 19.18 24.29
C ASP A 120 3.58 20.15 23.22
N VAL A 121 3.03 20.14 21.99
CA VAL A 121 3.53 21.01 20.91
C VAL A 121 3.07 22.46 21.07
N CYS A 122 2.04 22.72 21.89
CA CYS A 122 1.52 24.07 22.11
C CYS A 122 2.44 24.96 22.97
N ARG A 123 3.33 24.38 23.80
CA ARG A 123 4.22 25.16 24.68
C ARG A 123 5.36 25.88 23.96
N ARG A 124 5.68 25.53 22.70
CA ARG A 124 6.78 26.16 21.91
C ARG A 124 6.30 26.88 20.66
N CYS A 125 5.02 27.18 20.54
CA CYS A 125 4.48 27.83 19.34
C CYS A 125 4.94 29.29 19.25
N ALA A 126 6.04 29.51 18.52
CA ALA A 126 6.47 30.77 17.89
C ALA A 126 5.46 31.34 16.87
N ILE A 127 4.22 30.83 16.85
CA ILE A 127 3.15 31.14 15.89
C ILE A 127 2.70 32.60 15.99
N ARG A 128 2.89 33.28 17.13
CA ARG A 128 2.57 34.71 17.24
C ARG A 128 3.37 35.62 16.31
N LYS A 129 4.51 35.19 15.77
CA LYS A 129 5.40 36.07 14.98
C LYS A 129 5.25 35.98 13.46
N HIS A 130 4.79 34.85 12.93
CA HIS A 130 4.88 34.58 11.49
C HIS A 130 3.52 34.52 10.76
N TRP A 131 2.40 34.41 11.47
CA TRP A 131 1.09 34.14 10.85
C TRP A 131 -0.05 34.96 11.47
N PRO A 132 -0.28 36.22 11.03
CA PRO A 132 -1.36 37.08 11.54
C PRO A 132 -2.76 36.47 11.35
N GLY A 133 -2.93 35.56 10.40
CA GLY A 133 -4.20 34.87 10.09
C GLY A 133 -4.52 33.64 10.94
N ALA A 134 -3.60 33.14 11.77
CA ALA A 134 -3.77 31.89 12.53
C ALA A 134 -4.51 32.05 13.89
N ARG A 135 -5.24 33.16 14.07
CA ARG A 135 -5.96 33.49 15.33
C ARG A 135 -6.97 32.42 15.77
N TYR A 136 -7.53 31.67 14.83
CA TYR A 136 -8.56 30.66 15.09
C TYR A 136 -8.01 29.30 15.55
N LEU A 137 -6.68 29.08 15.52
CA LEU A 137 -6.08 27.83 15.99
C LEU A 137 -5.91 27.78 17.52
N CYS A 138 -6.14 28.89 18.22
CA CYS A 138 -6.09 28.95 19.68
C CYS A 138 -7.47 29.08 20.35
N THR A 139 -8.57 29.13 19.60
CA THR A 139 -9.92 29.36 20.13
C THR A 139 -10.58 28.07 20.66
N GLY A 140 -9.80 27.27 21.39
CA GLY A 140 -10.27 26.15 22.22
C GLY A 140 -9.68 26.15 23.63
N ILE A 141 -8.85 27.15 23.98
CA ILE A 141 -8.28 27.30 25.33
C ILE A 141 -9.15 28.31 26.09
N SER A 142 -10.35 27.90 26.49
CA SER A 142 -11.16 28.60 27.50
C SER A 142 -12.23 27.66 28.05
N LYS A 143 -11.80 26.71 28.88
CA LYS A 143 -12.09 26.67 30.32
C LYS A 143 -11.12 25.70 30.98
#